data_AF-A0A0E0ENX5-F1
#
_entry.id   AF-A0A0E0ENX5-F1
#
_cell.length_a   1.000
_cell.length_b   1.000
_cell.length_c   1.000
_cell.angle_alpha   90.00
_cell.angle_beta   90.00
_cell.angle_gamma   90.00
#
_symmetry.space_group_name_H-M   'P 1'
#
loop_
_entity.id
_entity.type
_entity.pdbx_description
1 polymer ?
#
loop_
_entity_poly.entity_id
_entity_poly.type
_entity_poly.pdbx_seq_one_letter_code
_entity_poly.pdbx_strand_id
1 'polypeptide(L)'
;MAPSASRPPTPTPTPTANAAASSSRIDSPSLRAALAMALIHYNRHPSRAAAAAAPFPQALLNWKRKAKDRKREILRLREELKLLQEYNTEDEIQQLSLSIDFLVELSDGLFAKREAGSSFATFSHQAVDFILASLKNILLSEREKEIIEEMINGLVARLMKRMCTTPENAGSVDCSDAQFSLQHLFRKLGNEEFVGQRIILAVSQKISNVSEKLLLADPFDDGFPEMHSNMFIMIQLIEFLLSDNFNNWLCRDHFDRKLFEEWVRSILKARKDLEVLDGRNGLYVVYIERVIGRLAREVAPAAHQGKLDLEVLSKLLY
;
A
#
# COMPACT_ATOMS: atom_id res chain seq x y z
N MET A 1 43.80 48.30 -25.98
CA MET A 1 44.92 49.22 -25.69
C MET A 1 45.80 48.58 -24.62
N ALA A 2 47.03 48.22 -25.02
CA ALA A 2 48.24 47.88 -24.23
C ALA A 2 48.18 46.64 -23.28
N PRO A 3 49.32 46.00 -22.94
CA PRO A 3 49.87 44.79 -23.62
C PRO A 3 50.12 43.60 -22.64
N SER A 4 50.24 42.34 -23.10
CA SER A 4 51.50 41.60 -23.43
C SER A 4 52.62 41.75 -22.38
N ALA A 5 53.39 40.76 -21.94
CA ALA A 5 53.68 39.36 -22.24
C ALA A 5 54.48 38.87 -20.99
N SER A 6 54.84 37.62 -20.72
CA SER A 6 55.46 36.63 -21.59
C SER A 6 55.63 35.31 -20.81
N ARG A 7 55.18 34.22 -21.44
CA ARG A 7 55.65 32.82 -21.34
C ARG A 7 57.17 32.75 -21.69
N PRO A 8 57.93 31.61 -21.76
CA PRO A 8 57.61 30.16 -21.65
C PRO A 8 58.82 29.35 -21.04
N PRO A 9 59.20 28.10 -21.42
CA PRO A 9 58.52 26.95 -22.06
C PRO A 9 58.74 25.57 -21.37
N THR A 10 57.97 24.61 -21.90
CA THR A 10 57.91 23.13 -21.75
C THR A 10 59.12 22.39 -22.37
N PRO A 11 59.35 21.06 -22.15
CA PRO A 11 58.70 20.00 -22.98
C PRO A 11 58.38 18.68 -22.18
N THR A 12 57.19 18.05 -22.28
CA THR A 12 56.77 16.89 -23.15
C THR A 12 57.82 15.79 -23.40
N PRO A 13 57.49 14.47 -23.47
CA PRO A 13 56.22 13.88 -23.96
C PRO A 13 55.66 12.62 -23.20
N THR A 14 54.40 12.30 -23.51
CA THR A 14 53.63 11.03 -23.37
C THR A 14 54.23 9.87 -24.20
N PRO A 15 53.76 8.58 -24.23
CA PRO A 15 52.47 8.00 -23.77
C PRO A 15 52.52 6.56 -23.14
N THR A 16 51.33 6.04 -22.85
CA THR A 16 50.85 4.63 -23.01
C THR A 16 50.98 3.57 -21.89
N ALA A 17 49.78 3.13 -21.49
CA ALA A 17 49.30 1.75 -21.46
C ALA A 17 49.68 0.78 -20.32
N ASN A 18 48.61 0.26 -19.72
CA ASN A 18 48.36 -1.13 -19.31
C ASN A 18 49.27 -1.74 -18.23
N ALA A 19 48.65 -2.14 -17.12
CA ALA A 19 48.21 -3.53 -16.91
C ALA A 19 47.92 -3.82 -15.43
N ALA A 20 46.80 -4.49 -15.23
CA ALA A 20 46.47 -5.41 -14.13
C ALA A 20 47.49 -5.63 -12.99
N ALA A 21 47.03 -5.39 -11.76
CA ALA A 21 47.38 -6.25 -10.63
C ALA A 21 46.31 -6.14 -9.53
N SER A 22 45.21 -6.87 -9.72
CA SER A 22 44.48 -7.44 -8.59
C SER A 22 45.40 -8.45 -7.89
N SER A 23 45.75 -8.19 -6.62
CA SER A 23 46.36 -9.08 -5.59
C SER A 23 47.44 -8.28 -4.84
N SER A 24 47.48 -8.07 -3.53
CA SER A 24 46.91 -8.77 -2.39
C SER A 24 46.56 -7.74 -1.30
N ARG A 25 45.28 -7.67 -0.88
CA ARG A 25 44.88 -6.92 0.34
C ARG A 25 45.39 -7.57 1.65
N ILE A 26 46.30 -8.54 1.54
CA ILE A 26 46.74 -9.45 2.61
C ILE A 26 48.16 -9.09 3.12
N ASP A 27 48.90 -8.21 2.42
CA ASP A 27 50.30 -7.91 2.74
C ASP A 27 50.56 -6.49 3.27
N SER A 28 49.55 -5.82 3.83
CA SER A 28 49.83 -4.50 4.43
C SER A 28 50.71 -4.66 5.69
N PRO A 29 51.78 -3.86 5.84
CA PRO A 29 52.62 -3.90 7.04
C PRO A 29 51.83 -3.53 8.30
N SER A 30 50.76 -2.76 8.16
CA SER A 30 49.79 -2.47 9.22
C SER A 30 49.00 -3.70 9.67
N LEU A 31 48.58 -4.58 8.75
CA LEU A 31 47.90 -5.83 9.07
C LEU A 31 48.88 -6.81 9.73
N ARG A 32 50.11 -6.91 9.23
CA ARG A 32 51.15 -7.75 9.86
C ARG A 32 51.51 -7.28 11.27
N ALA A 33 51.61 -5.96 11.48
CA ALA A 33 51.81 -5.40 12.80
C ALA A 33 50.61 -5.66 13.72
N ALA A 34 49.38 -5.50 13.23
CA ALA A 34 48.17 -5.80 13.99
C ALA A 34 48.09 -7.29 14.37
N LEU A 35 48.47 -8.19 13.46
CA LEU A 35 48.52 -9.64 13.70
C LEU A 35 49.64 -10.02 14.68
N ALA A 36 50.82 -9.41 14.55
CA ALA A 36 51.93 -9.59 15.50
C ALA A 36 51.55 -9.10 16.90
N MET A 37 50.91 -7.93 17.00
CA MET A 37 50.39 -7.40 18.27
C MET A 37 49.29 -8.30 18.85
N ALA A 38 48.35 -8.77 18.02
CA ALA A 38 47.31 -9.71 18.46
C ALA A 38 47.91 -11.04 18.97
N LEU A 39 48.96 -11.56 18.31
CA LEU A 39 49.68 -12.76 18.74
C LEU A 39 50.47 -12.55 20.03
N ILE A 40 51.11 -11.39 20.19
CA ILE A 40 51.82 -11.02 21.42
C ILE A 40 50.83 -10.88 22.57
N HIS A 41 49.70 -10.20 22.37
CA HIS A 41 48.65 -10.06 23.37
C HIS A 41 48.01 -11.41 23.71
N TYR A 42 47.77 -12.26 22.72
CA TYR A 42 47.28 -13.63 22.92
C TYR A 42 48.23 -14.48 23.78
N ASN A 43 49.54 -14.31 23.63
CA ASN A 43 50.56 -15.01 24.42
C ASN A 43 50.83 -14.37 25.79
N ARG A 44 50.40 -13.12 26.03
CA ARG A 44 50.65 -12.38 27.28
C ARG A 44 49.50 -12.43 28.29
N HIS A 45 48.33 -12.96 27.92
CA HIS A 45 47.25 -13.19 28.88
C HIS A 45 47.59 -14.36 29.83
N PRO A 46 47.64 -14.16 31.15
CA PRO A 46 47.94 -15.22 32.12
C PRO A 46 46.86 -16.33 32.19
N SER A 47 45.74 -16.17 31.47
CA SER A 47 44.61 -17.09 31.52
C SER A 47 44.87 -18.47 30.87
N ARG A 48 46.03 -18.68 30.22
CA ARG A 48 46.39 -19.96 29.61
C ARG A 48 47.02 -20.97 30.59
N ALA A 49 47.51 -20.55 31.74
CA ALA A 49 48.03 -21.50 32.74
C ALA A 49 46.94 -22.46 33.27
N ALA A 50 45.67 -22.03 33.25
CA ALA A 50 44.52 -22.89 33.62
C ALA A 50 43.88 -23.63 32.43
N ALA A 51 44.13 -23.21 31.19
CA ALA A 51 43.55 -23.82 29.98
C ALA A 51 44.51 -24.79 29.24
N ALA A 52 45.77 -24.87 29.65
CA ALA A 52 46.81 -25.71 29.02
C ALA A 52 46.75 -27.20 29.41
N ALA A 53 45.70 -27.67 30.09
CA ALA A 53 45.53 -29.08 30.46
C ALA A 53 44.83 -29.95 29.39
N ALA A 54 44.45 -29.37 28.23
CA ALA A 54 43.83 -30.14 27.14
C ALA A 54 44.75 -30.20 25.90
N PRO A 55 45.19 -31.39 25.44
CA PRO A 55 46.02 -31.52 24.25
C PRO A 55 45.34 -30.92 23.00
N PHE A 56 46.13 -30.28 22.13
CA PHE A 56 45.72 -29.54 20.92
C PHE A 56 44.62 -30.24 20.05
N PRO A 57 44.61 -31.58 19.89
CA PRO A 57 43.53 -32.28 19.19
C PRO A 57 42.17 -32.23 19.92
N GLN A 58 42.16 -32.25 21.25
CA GLN A 58 40.94 -32.16 22.05
C GLN A 58 40.33 -30.77 22.03
N ALA A 59 41.16 -29.71 22.03
CA ALA A 59 40.65 -28.35 21.87
C ALA A 59 39.91 -28.19 20.53
N LEU A 60 40.49 -28.67 19.43
CA LEU A 60 39.86 -28.62 18.09
C LEU A 60 38.55 -29.42 18.03
N LEU A 61 38.51 -30.60 18.64
CA LEU A 61 37.29 -31.42 18.73
C LEU A 61 36.20 -30.73 19.56
N ASN A 62 36.58 -30.07 20.65
CA ASN A 62 35.67 -29.28 21.50
C ASN A 62 35.11 -28.08 20.74
N TRP A 63 35.93 -27.38 19.95
CA TRP A 63 35.47 -26.29 19.07
C TRP A 63 34.52 -26.77 17.99
N LYS A 64 34.79 -27.91 17.33
CA LYS A 64 33.88 -28.51 16.34
C LYS A 64 32.53 -28.88 16.96
N ARG A 65 32.55 -29.49 18.16
CA ARG A 65 31.32 -29.85 18.90
C ARG A 65 30.53 -28.59 19.27
N LYS A 66 31.19 -27.59 19.85
CA LYS A 66 30.58 -26.29 20.21
C LYS A 66 30.01 -25.55 19.01
N ALA A 67 30.69 -25.57 17.86
CA ALA A 67 30.19 -24.98 16.62
C ALA A 67 28.95 -25.72 16.08
N LYS A 68 28.94 -27.05 16.16
CA LYS A 68 27.78 -27.87 15.79
C LYS A 68 26.58 -27.62 16.71
N ASP A 69 26.83 -27.47 18.01
CA ASP A 69 25.78 -27.20 19.00
C ASP A 69 25.22 -25.78 18.82
N ARG A 70 26.08 -24.78 18.60
CA ARG A 70 25.65 -23.41 18.24
C ARG A 70 24.84 -23.38 16.95
N LYS A 71 25.22 -24.16 15.93
CA LYS A 71 24.45 -24.25 14.68
C LYS A 71 23.07 -24.86 14.91
N ARG A 72 22.97 -25.89 15.76
CA ARG A 72 21.69 -26.50 16.14
C ARG A 72 20.83 -25.52 16.93
N GLU A 73 21.42 -24.77 17.86
CA GLU A 73 20.72 -23.75 18.64
C GLU A 73 20.22 -22.60 17.76
N ILE A 74 21.02 -22.11 16.81
CA ILE A 74 20.58 -21.08 15.86
C ILE A 74 19.40 -21.57 15.03
N LEU A 75 19.41 -22.82 14.58
CA LEU A 75 18.29 -23.39 13.83
C LEU A 75 17.04 -23.51 14.70
N ARG A 76 17.19 -23.96 15.95
CA ARG A 76 16.09 -24.04 16.91
C ARG A 76 15.49 -22.67 17.20
N LEU A 77 16.31 -21.67 17.50
CA LEU A 77 15.87 -20.31 17.79
C LEU A 77 15.18 -19.66 16.58
N ARG A 78 15.61 -19.99 15.35
CA ARG A 78 14.92 -19.55 14.13
C ARG A 78 13.53 -20.17 14.01
N GLU A 79 13.38 -21.45 14.35
CA GLU A 79 12.07 -22.11 14.36
C GLU A 79 11.16 -21.54 15.45
N GLU A 80 11.69 -21.31 16.66
CA GLU A 80 10.94 -20.68 17.75
C GLU A 80 10.51 -19.24 17.40
N LEU A 81 11.39 -18.44 16.78
CA LEU A 81 11.02 -17.11 16.26
C LEU A 81 9.92 -17.18 15.19
N LYS A 82 9.99 -18.17 14.29
CA LYS A 82 8.99 -18.36 13.24
C LYS A 82 7.62 -18.70 13.83
N LEU A 83 7.56 -19.58 14.83
CA LEU A 83 6.31 -19.95 15.51
C LEU A 83 5.71 -18.75 16.27
N LEU A 84 6.52 -17.96 16.95
CA LEU A 84 6.05 -16.74 17.63
C LEU A 84 5.54 -15.69 16.65
N GLN A 85 6.20 -15.55 15.49
CA GLN A 85 5.73 -14.66 14.44
C GLN A 85 4.40 -15.13 13.84
N GLU A 86 4.23 -16.43 13.59
CA GLU A 86 2.98 -17.00 13.12
C GLU A 86 1.82 -16.76 14.10
N TYR A 87 2.06 -17.01 15.40
CA TYR A 87 1.07 -16.73 16.45
C TYR A 87 0.64 -15.26 16.51
N ASN A 88 1.61 -14.33 16.44
CA ASN A 88 1.31 -12.90 16.44
C ASN A 88 0.54 -12.47 15.18
N THR A 89 0.79 -13.10 14.03
CA THR A 89 0.12 -12.73 12.78
C THR A 89 -1.33 -13.23 12.74
N GLU A 90 -1.59 -14.44 13.26
CA GLU A 90 -2.97 -14.92 13.44
C GLU A 90 -3.80 -14.01 14.36
N ASP A 91 -3.21 -13.56 15.46
CA ASP A 91 -3.86 -12.60 16.37
C ASP A 91 -4.17 -11.28 15.65
N GLU A 92 -3.26 -10.78 14.80
CA GLU A 92 -3.46 -9.55 14.02
C GLU A 92 -4.57 -9.70 12.97
N ILE A 93 -4.66 -10.84 12.26
CA ILE A 93 -5.75 -11.11 11.31
C ILE A 93 -7.10 -11.17 12.04
N GLN A 94 -7.16 -11.87 13.17
CA GLN A 94 -8.39 -11.97 13.96
C GLN A 94 -8.84 -10.59 14.45
N GLN A 95 -7.92 -9.78 14.96
CA GLN A 95 -8.20 -8.41 15.37
C GLN A 95 -8.67 -7.53 14.20
N LEU A 96 -8.07 -7.67 13.02
CA LEU A 96 -8.51 -7.00 11.81
C LEU A 96 -9.96 -7.41 11.47
N SER A 97 -10.28 -8.70 11.52
CA SER A 97 -11.62 -9.21 11.24
C SER A 97 -12.65 -8.64 12.20
N LEU A 98 -12.38 -8.70 13.52
CA LEU A 98 -13.27 -8.16 14.54
C LEU A 98 -13.50 -6.66 14.37
N SER A 99 -12.45 -5.91 13.99
CA SER A 99 -12.56 -4.47 13.77
C SER A 99 -13.36 -4.13 12.52
N ILE A 100 -13.22 -4.93 11.46
CA ILE A 100 -14.04 -4.84 10.25
C ILE A 100 -15.51 -5.11 10.57
N ASP A 101 -15.79 -6.19 11.31
CA ASP A 101 -17.16 -6.57 11.66
C ASP A 101 -17.81 -5.54 12.58
N PHE A 102 -17.07 -5.02 13.58
CA PHE A 102 -17.51 -3.90 14.41
C PHE A 102 -17.84 -2.65 13.59
N LEU A 103 -17.00 -2.28 12.62
CA LEU A 103 -17.25 -1.10 11.79
C LEU A 103 -18.51 -1.28 10.92
N VAL A 104 -18.73 -2.48 10.41
CA VAL A 104 -19.92 -2.82 9.62
C VAL A 104 -21.18 -2.79 10.50
N GLU A 105 -21.14 -3.36 11.71
CA GLU A 105 -22.24 -3.32 12.67
C GLU A 105 -22.56 -1.88 13.11
N LEU A 106 -21.52 -1.08 13.38
CA LEU A 106 -21.67 0.34 13.70
C LEU A 106 -22.35 1.09 12.54
N SER A 107 -22.04 0.72 11.30
CA SER A 107 -22.65 1.27 10.09
C SER A 107 -24.11 0.83 9.91
N ASP A 108 -24.49 -0.37 10.35
CA ASP A 108 -25.91 -0.77 10.42
C ASP A 108 -26.68 0.06 11.44
N GLY A 109 -26.04 0.40 12.56
CA GLY A 109 -26.58 1.26 13.60
C GLY A 109 -26.98 2.66 13.12
N LEU A 110 -26.29 3.20 12.10
CA LEU A 110 -26.61 4.51 11.50
C LEU A 110 -28.04 4.56 10.96
N PHE A 111 -28.48 3.46 10.35
CA PHE A 111 -29.79 3.37 9.72
C PHE A 111 -30.91 3.01 10.71
N ALA A 112 -30.53 2.49 11.89
CA ALA A 112 -31.48 1.99 12.89
C ALA A 112 -31.80 2.97 14.03
N LYS A 113 -30.93 3.95 14.33
CA LYS A 113 -31.09 4.85 15.50
C LYS A 113 -30.87 6.32 15.18
N ARG A 114 -31.91 7.12 15.43
CA ARG A 114 -32.05 8.57 15.18
C ARG A 114 -31.11 9.50 15.96
N GLU A 115 -30.35 9.02 16.96
CA GLU A 115 -29.65 9.86 17.94
C GLU A 115 -28.11 9.63 18.06
N ALA A 116 -27.50 8.86 17.15
CA ALA A 116 -26.12 8.37 17.31
C ALA A 116 -25.01 9.16 16.58
N GLY A 117 -25.28 10.35 16.03
CA GLY A 117 -24.35 11.04 15.12
C GLY A 117 -22.94 11.29 15.72
N SER A 118 -22.84 11.72 16.98
CA SER A 118 -21.55 12.03 17.63
C SER A 118 -20.79 10.79 18.09
N SER A 119 -21.49 9.73 18.51
CA SER A 119 -20.87 8.46 18.91
C SER A 119 -20.37 7.69 17.68
N PHE A 120 -21.13 7.70 16.57
CA PHE A 120 -20.72 7.09 15.31
C PHE A 120 -19.40 7.67 14.81
N ALA A 121 -19.27 8.99 14.73
CA ALA A 121 -18.06 9.64 14.23
C ALA A 121 -16.83 9.22 15.05
N THR A 122 -16.95 9.14 16.38
CA THR A 122 -15.84 8.76 17.27
C THR A 122 -15.46 7.29 17.09
N PHE A 123 -16.42 6.37 17.16
CA PHE A 123 -16.14 4.93 17.08
C PHE A 123 -15.72 4.49 15.68
N SER A 124 -16.32 5.06 14.63
CA SER A 124 -15.91 4.78 13.26
C SER A 124 -14.51 5.28 12.98
N HIS A 125 -14.13 6.46 13.50
CA HIS A 125 -12.78 6.97 13.40
C HIS A 125 -11.77 6.00 14.03
N GLN A 126 -12.03 5.55 15.26
CA GLN A 126 -11.15 4.62 15.98
C GLN A 126 -11.06 3.26 15.27
N ALA A 127 -12.19 2.71 14.81
CA ALA A 127 -12.20 1.44 14.09
C ALA A 127 -11.41 1.52 12.78
N VAL A 128 -11.54 2.61 12.02
CA VAL A 128 -10.71 2.84 10.83
C VAL A 128 -9.24 2.95 11.17
N ASP A 129 -8.88 3.72 12.20
CA ASP A 129 -7.45 3.86 12.57
C ASP A 129 -6.84 2.51 12.95
N PHE A 130 -7.61 1.69 13.68
CA PHE A 130 -7.19 0.34 14.03
C PHE A 130 -7.03 -0.54 12.78
N ILE A 131 -8.02 -0.57 11.88
CA ILE A 131 -7.95 -1.31 10.62
C ILE A 131 -6.70 -0.90 9.82
N LEU A 132 -6.46 0.39 9.65
CA LEU A 132 -5.32 0.89 8.89
C LEU A 132 -3.98 0.57 9.58
N ALA A 133 -3.92 0.59 10.91
CA ALA A 133 -2.73 0.20 11.65
C ALA A 133 -2.43 -1.31 11.51
N SER A 134 -3.46 -2.16 11.66
CA SER A 134 -3.33 -3.60 11.46
C SER A 134 -2.89 -3.94 10.05
N LEU A 135 -3.48 -3.30 9.03
CA LEU A 135 -3.09 -3.52 7.63
C LEU A 135 -1.61 -3.21 7.39
N LYS A 136 -1.09 -2.12 7.96
CA LYS A 136 0.34 -1.79 7.82
C LYS A 136 1.25 -2.85 8.42
N ASN A 137 0.88 -3.42 9.57
CA ASN A 137 1.66 -4.46 10.21
C ASN A 137 1.65 -5.76 9.40
N ILE A 138 0.46 -6.19 8.95
CA ILE A 138 0.31 -7.48 8.26
C ILE A 138 0.86 -7.41 6.83
N LEU A 139 0.67 -6.29 6.11
CA LEU A 139 1.16 -6.14 4.73
C LEU A 139 2.69 -6.15 4.62
N LEU A 140 3.42 -5.87 5.71
CA LEU A 140 4.88 -6.06 5.75
C LEU A 140 5.31 -7.54 5.68
N SER A 141 4.40 -8.47 6.01
CA SER A 141 4.68 -9.91 6.12
C SER A 141 4.58 -10.66 4.78
N GLU A 142 3.97 -10.05 3.73
CA GLU A 142 3.60 -10.61 2.39
C GLU A 142 2.85 -11.96 2.35
N ARG A 143 2.88 -12.76 3.42
CA ARG A 143 2.42 -14.15 3.48
C ARG A 143 0.90 -14.32 3.43
N GLU A 144 0.16 -13.32 3.88
CA GLU A 144 -1.30 -13.41 4.10
C GLU A 144 -2.09 -12.44 3.22
N LYS A 145 -1.43 -11.91 2.18
CA LYS A 145 -2.00 -10.87 1.32
C LYS A 145 -3.38 -11.26 0.78
N GLU A 146 -3.56 -12.49 0.31
CA GLU A 146 -4.83 -12.96 -0.26
C GLU A 146 -6.00 -12.91 0.73
N ILE A 147 -5.80 -13.36 1.97
CA ILE A 147 -6.85 -13.35 3.01
C ILE A 147 -7.23 -11.91 3.36
N ILE A 148 -6.23 -11.05 3.52
CA ILE A 148 -6.44 -9.62 3.82
C ILE A 148 -7.20 -8.95 2.67
N GLU A 149 -6.85 -9.28 1.43
CA GLU A 149 -7.54 -8.78 0.25
C GLU A 149 -9.02 -9.18 0.27
N GLU A 150 -9.34 -10.43 0.58
CA GLU A 150 -10.71 -10.90 0.70
C GLU A 150 -11.47 -10.16 1.81
N MET A 151 -10.85 -9.99 2.99
CA MET A 151 -11.44 -9.26 4.11
C MET A 151 -11.76 -7.81 3.77
N ILE A 152 -10.82 -7.11 3.11
CA ILE A 152 -10.99 -5.71 2.71
C ILE A 152 -11.99 -5.58 1.56
N ASN A 153 -11.97 -6.47 0.57
CA ASN A 153 -12.99 -6.51 -0.48
C ASN A 153 -14.38 -6.76 0.12
N GLY A 154 -14.48 -7.65 1.11
CA GLY A 154 -15.69 -7.91 1.88
C GLY A 154 -16.17 -6.69 2.68
N LEU A 155 -15.26 -5.96 3.33
CA LEU A 155 -15.57 -4.68 3.99
C LEU A 155 -16.12 -3.67 2.99
N VAL A 156 -15.40 -3.43 1.88
CA VAL A 156 -15.80 -2.47 0.85
C VAL A 156 -17.18 -2.82 0.29
N ALA A 157 -17.42 -4.08 -0.06
CA ALA A 157 -18.71 -4.53 -0.57
C ALA A 157 -19.84 -4.33 0.45
N ARG A 158 -19.61 -4.66 1.73
CA ARG A 158 -20.60 -4.51 2.80
C ARG A 158 -20.94 -3.04 3.06
N LEU A 159 -19.95 -2.15 3.10
CA LEU A 159 -20.19 -0.70 3.26
C LEU A 159 -20.84 -0.10 1.99
N MET A 160 -20.43 -0.55 0.80
CA MET A 160 -20.96 -0.04 -0.48
C MET A 160 -22.44 -0.36 -0.61
N LYS A 161 -22.82 -1.60 -0.23
CA LYS A 161 -24.21 -2.02 -0.19
C LYS A 161 -25.04 -1.03 0.64
N ARG A 162 -24.59 -0.74 1.86
CA ARG A 162 -25.27 0.19 2.80
C ARG A 162 -25.34 1.62 2.29
N MET A 163 -24.26 2.14 1.71
CA MET A 163 -24.26 3.50 1.14
C MET A 163 -25.26 3.62 -0.02
N CYS A 164 -25.46 2.54 -0.78
CA CYS A 164 -26.35 2.51 -1.94
C CYS A 164 -27.74 1.90 -1.66
N THR A 165 -28.11 1.66 -0.40
CA THR A 165 -29.44 1.13 -0.03
C THR A 165 -30.02 1.91 1.13
N THR A 166 -31.17 2.55 0.91
CA THR A 166 -31.98 3.23 1.90
C THR A 166 -32.90 2.21 2.58
N PRO A 167 -32.96 2.15 3.91
CA PRO A 167 -33.90 1.27 4.59
C PRO A 167 -35.34 1.68 4.29
N GLU A 168 -36.22 0.73 4.00
CA GLU A 168 -37.64 0.92 3.66
C GLU A 168 -38.46 1.71 4.72
N ASN A 169 -37.91 1.89 5.93
CA ASN A 169 -38.56 2.57 7.06
C ASN A 169 -37.93 3.92 7.47
N ALA A 170 -36.92 4.43 6.73
CA ALA A 170 -36.26 5.69 7.06
C ALA A 170 -37.00 6.88 6.42
N GLY A 171 -37.38 7.88 7.22
CA GLY A 171 -37.86 9.16 6.68
C GLY A 171 -36.80 9.81 5.77
N SER A 172 -37.22 10.47 4.69
CA SER A 172 -36.34 10.90 3.59
C SER A 172 -35.22 11.88 3.98
N VAL A 173 -35.31 12.56 5.12
CA VAL A 173 -34.34 13.58 5.54
C VAL A 173 -33.10 12.95 6.20
N ASP A 174 -33.26 11.87 6.97
CA ASP A 174 -32.18 11.30 7.78
C ASP A 174 -31.28 10.33 6.98
N CYS A 175 -31.74 9.82 5.83
CA CYS A 175 -30.97 8.89 4.99
C CYS A 175 -29.76 9.57 4.31
N SER A 176 -29.88 10.85 3.96
CA SER A 176 -28.83 11.61 3.29
C SER A 176 -27.56 11.72 4.17
N ASP A 177 -27.75 12.00 5.47
CA ASP A 177 -26.66 12.12 6.43
C ASP A 177 -25.92 10.80 6.66
N ALA A 178 -26.63 9.67 6.66
CA ALA A 178 -26.05 8.34 6.76
C ALA A 178 -25.20 7.99 5.51
N GLN A 179 -25.70 8.30 4.31
CA GLN A 179 -24.96 8.12 3.07
C GLN A 179 -23.68 8.96 3.04
N PHE A 180 -23.73 10.23 3.44
CA PHE A 180 -22.55 11.09 3.56
C PHE A 180 -21.57 10.60 4.62
N SER A 181 -22.06 10.07 5.74
CA SER A 181 -21.22 9.46 6.79
C SER A 181 -20.46 8.24 6.25
N LEU A 182 -21.10 7.39 5.45
CA LEU A 182 -20.45 6.26 4.79
C LEU A 182 -19.48 6.70 3.68
N GLN A 183 -19.82 7.74 2.92
CA GLN A 183 -18.91 8.32 1.95
C GLN A 183 -17.64 8.86 2.65
N HIS A 184 -17.79 9.52 3.78
CA HIS A 184 -16.68 9.99 4.60
C HIS A 184 -15.85 8.82 5.15
N LEU A 185 -16.51 7.74 5.56
CA LEU A 185 -15.84 6.52 6.01
C LEU A 185 -14.97 5.90 4.90
N PHE A 186 -15.50 5.80 3.67
CA PHE A 186 -14.73 5.38 2.50
C PHE A 186 -13.55 6.30 2.22
N ARG A 187 -13.76 7.62 2.30
CA ARG A 187 -12.68 8.61 2.12
C ARG A 187 -11.56 8.39 3.15
N LYS A 188 -11.90 8.13 4.41
CA LYS A 188 -10.94 7.88 5.49
C LYS A 188 -10.21 6.54 5.32
N LEU A 189 -10.92 5.47 4.98
CA LEU A 189 -10.33 4.16 4.66
C LEU A 189 -9.38 4.26 3.45
N GLY A 190 -9.73 5.09 2.46
CA GLY A 190 -8.92 5.35 1.28
C GLY A 190 -7.62 6.11 1.54
N ASN A 191 -7.36 6.60 2.76
CA ASN A 191 -6.06 7.20 3.08
C ASN A 191 -4.90 6.21 2.88
N GLU A 192 -5.18 4.91 3.00
CA GLU A 192 -4.22 3.85 2.72
C GLU A 192 -4.39 3.33 1.29
N GLU A 193 -3.30 3.26 0.50
CA GLU A 193 -3.36 2.92 -0.93
C GLU A 193 -3.98 1.55 -1.21
N PHE A 194 -3.66 0.56 -0.38
CA PHE A 194 -4.15 -0.80 -0.53
C PHE A 194 -5.68 -0.85 -0.46
N VAL A 195 -6.28 -0.07 0.43
CA VAL A 195 -7.73 0.01 0.61
C VAL A 195 -8.34 0.96 -0.42
N GLY A 196 -7.70 2.11 -0.65
CA GLY A 196 -8.16 3.13 -1.59
C GLY A 196 -8.31 2.65 -3.02
N GLN A 197 -7.35 1.85 -3.53
CA GLN A 197 -7.46 1.26 -4.88
C GLN A 197 -8.62 0.27 -5.00
N ARG A 198 -8.92 -0.50 -3.95
CA ARG A 198 -10.07 -1.42 -3.92
C ARG A 198 -11.39 -0.67 -3.88
N ILE A 199 -11.47 0.41 -3.10
CA ILE A 199 -12.65 1.28 -3.05
C ILE A 199 -12.91 1.88 -4.43
N ILE A 200 -11.93 2.53 -5.05
CA ILE A 200 -12.15 3.26 -6.30
C ILE A 200 -12.51 2.33 -7.46
N LEU A 201 -11.94 1.11 -7.49
CA LEU A 201 -12.34 0.05 -8.41
C LEU A 201 -13.79 -0.38 -8.18
N ALA A 202 -14.14 -0.74 -6.94
CA ALA A 202 -15.47 -1.21 -6.59
C ALA A 202 -16.56 -0.16 -6.87
N VAL A 203 -16.29 1.12 -6.57
CA VAL A 203 -17.21 2.23 -6.88
C VAL A 203 -17.42 2.36 -8.38
N SER A 204 -16.36 2.28 -9.18
CA SER A 204 -16.45 2.39 -10.65
C SER A 204 -17.27 1.24 -11.27
N GLN A 205 -17.06 0.02 -10.77
CA GLN A 205 -17.88 -1.14 -11.17
C GLN A 205 -19.34 -0.96 -10.73
N LYS A 206 -19.58 -0.43 -9.54
CA LYS A 206 -20.93 -0.17 -9.03
C LYS A 206 -21.66 0.90 -9.84
N ILE A 207 -20.98 1.98 -10.26
CA ILE A 207 -21.52 3.00 -11.16
C ILE A 207 -22.04 2.35 -12.45
N SER A 208 -21.21 1.51 -13.08
CA SER A 208 -21.60 0.76 -14.28
C SER A 208 -22.87 -0.07 -14.04
N ASN A 209 -22.91 -0.83 -12.94
CA ASN A 209 -24.06 -1.66 -12.59
C ASN A 209 -25.33 -0.86 -12.29
N VAL A 210 -25.21 0.30 -11.63
CA VAL A 210 -26.37 1.19 -11.38
C VAL A 210 -26.82 1.85 -12.68
N SER A 211 -25.90 2.16 -13.59
CA SER A 211 -26.23 2.72 -14.91
C SER A 211 -27.11 1.76 -15.71
N GLU A 212 -26.71 0.49 -15.79
CA GLU A 212 -27.47 -0.56 -16.48
C GLU A 212 -28.88 -0.74 -15.89
N LYS A 213 -29.01 -0.64 -14.55
CA LYS A 213 -30.31 -0.69 -13.88
C LYS A 213 -31.15 0.56 -14.16
N LEU A 214 -30.55 1.74 -14.09
CA LEU A 214 -31.22 3.00 -14.40
C LEU A 214 -31.71 3.07 -15.83
N LEU A 215 -31.02 2.43 -16.79
CA LEU A 215 -31.46 2.39 -18.18
C LEU A 215 -32.82 1.72 -18.35
N LEU A 216 -33.12 0.72 -17.51
CA LEU A 216 -34.33 -0.09 -17.57
C LEU A 216 -35.38 0.32 -16.52
N ALA A 217 -35.02 1.13 -15.54
CA ALA A 217 -35.90 1.54 -14.45
C ALA A 217 -37.07 2.41 -14.93
N ASP A 218 -38.24 2.25 -14.32
CA ASP A 218 -39.36 3.17 -14.47
C ASP A 218 -39.07 4.45 -13.65
N PRO A 219 -39.12 5.66 -14.24
CA PRO A 219 -38.93 6.91 -13.51
C PRO A 219 -39.96 7.15 -12.39
N PHE A 220 -41.08 6.41 -12.39
CA PHE A 220 -42.12 6.48 -11.35
C PHE A 220 -41.97 5.41 -10.26
N ASP A 221 -40.99 4.51 -10.35
CA ASP A 221 -40.69 3.56 -9.28
C ASP A 221 -40.06 4.26 -8.06
N ASP A 222 -40.43 3.82 -6.86
CA ASP A 222 -39.93 4.39 -5.60
C ASP A 222 -38.40 4.31 -5.46
N GLY A 223 -37.76 3.31 -6.11
CA GLY A 223 -36.31 3.14 -6.10
C GLY A 223 -35.56 4.04 -7.10
N PHE A 224 -36.27 4.72 -8.01
CA PHE A 224 -35.63 5.53 -9.05
C PHE A 224 -34.86 6.74 -8.50
N PRO A 225 -35.44 7.60 -7.64
CA PRO A 225 -34.70 8.72 -7.05
C PRO A 225 -33.47 8.29 -6.25
N GLU A 226 -33.56 7.13 -5.61
CA GLU A 226 -32.46 6.57 -4.82
C GLU A 226 -31.27 6.17 -5.70
N MET A 227 -31.51 5.46 -6.81
CA MET A 227 -30.46 5.13 -7.78
C MET A 227 -29.78 6.39 -8.33
N HIS A 228 -30.55 7.47 -8.55
CA HIS A 228 -30.01 8.76 -8.97
C HIS A 228 -29.09 9.37 -7.90
N SER A 229 -29.51 9.39 -6.62
CA SER A 229 -28.69 9.86 -5.50
C SER A 229 -27.39 9.05 -5.35
N ASN A 230 -27.52 7.72 -5.41
CA ASN A 230 -26.40 6.79 -5.33
C ASN A 230 -25.38 7.04 -6.44
N MET A 231 -25.83 7.38 -7.65
CA MET A 231 -24.93 7.72 -8.75
C MET A 231 -24.06 8.94 -8.42
N PHE A 232 -24.67 10.02 -7.92
CA PHE A 232 -23.94 11.25 -7.60
C PHE A 232 -22.96 11.07 -6.45
N ILE A 233 -23.36 10.39 -5.37
CA ILE A 233 -22.48 10.18 -4.22
C ILE A 233 -21.29 9.30 -4.56
N MET A 234 -21.46 8.30 -5.44
CA MET A 234 -20.38 7.45 -5.94
C MET A 234 -19.40 8.21 -6.82
N ILE A 235 -19.87 8.99 -7.81
CA ILE A 235 -18.97 9.79 -8.67
C ILE A 235 -18.18 10.79 -7.82
N GLN A 236 -18.85 11.43 -6.86
CA GLN A 236 -18.22 12.37 -5.93
C GLN A 236 -17.18 11.67 -5.02
N LEU A 237 -17.45 10.44 -4.57
CA LEU A 237 -16.49 9.67 -3.78
C LEU A 237 -15.18 9.42 -4.57
N ILE A 238 -15.28 9.06 -5.84
CA ILE A 238 -14.11 8.90 -6.72
C ILE A 238 -13.34 10.23 -6.82
N GLU A 239 -14.05 11.34 -6.99
CA GLU A 239 -13.42 12.67 -7.05
C GLU A 239 -12.66 13.04 -5.76
N PHE A 240 -13.22 12.74 -4.58
CA PHE A 240 -12.54 12.94 -3.31
C PHE A 240 -11.30 12.07 -3.19
N LEU A 241 -11.42 10.76 -3.43
CA LEU A 241 -10.28 9.84 -3.36
C LEU A 241 -9.14 10.25 -4.30
N LEU A 242 -9.48 10.71 -5.51
CA LEU A 242 -8.51 11.25 -6.45
C LEU A 242 -7.80 12.50 -5.90
N SER A 243 -8.58 13.43 -5.38
CA SER A 243 -8.07 14.74 -4.94
C SER A 243 -7.21 14.65 -3.68
N ASP A 244 -7.58 13.78 -2.75
CA ASP A 244 -6.94 13.73 -1.43
C ASP A 244 -5.77 12.75 -1.38
N ASN A 245 -5.86 11.65 -2.12
CA ASN A 245 -5.03 10.48 -1.84
C ASN A 245 -4.17 10.02 -3.02
N PHE A 246 -4.63 10.23 -4.26
CA PHE A 246 -4.04 9.54 -5.42
C PHE A 246 -2.57 9.89 -5.66
N ASN A 247 -2.18 11.15 -5.53
CA ASN A 247 -0.76 11.54 -5.62
C ASN A 247 0.12 10.90 -4.55
N ASN A 248 -0.42 10.74 -3.34
CA ASN A 248 0.29 10.05 -2.26
C ASN A 248 0.43 8.55 -2.57
N TRP A 249 -0.60 7.92 -3.11
CA TRP A 249 -0.56 6.51 -3.53
C TRP A 249 0.49 6.28 -4.63
N LEU A 250 0.56 7.14 -5.65
CA LEU A 250 1.51 6.99 -6.77
C LEU A 250 2.98 7.06 -6.35
N CYS A 251 3.28 7.63 -5.19
CA CYS A 251 4.64 7.76 -4.66
C CYS A 251 5.09 6.54 -3.83
N ARG A 252 4.21 5.56 -3.63
CA ARG A 252 4.44 4.45 -2.71
C ARG A 252 4.92 3.20 -3.44
N ASP A 253 5.84 2.48 -2.80
CA ASP A 253 6.51 1.33 -3.41
C ASP A 253 5.57 0.15 -3.69
N HIS A 254 4.47 0.06 -2.94
CA HIS A 254 3.50 -1.03 -2.99
C HIS A 254 2.24 -0.69 -3.81
N PHE A 255 2.30 0.38 -4.61
CA PHE A 255 1.22 0.75 -5.53
C PHE A 255 0.96 -0.37 -6.56
N ASP A 256 -0.22 -0.99 -6.46
CA ASP A 256 -0.60 -2.08 -7.36
C ASP A 256 -0.96 -1.56 -8.76
N ARG A 257 0.00 -1.64 -9.69
CA ARG A 257 -0.19 -1.20 -11.08
C ARG A 257 -1.28 -2.00 -11.81
N LYS A 258 -1.42 -3.30 -11.52
CA LYS A 258 -2.42 -4.14 -12.21
C LYS A 258 -3.83 -3.74 -11.79
N LEU A 259 -4.02 -3.54 -10.49
CA LEU A 259 -5.30 -3.08 -9.93
C LEU A 259 -5.65 -1.66 -10.43
N PHE A 260 -4.65 -0.78 -10.53
CA PHE A 260 -4.81 0.53 -11.16
C PHE A 260 -5.28 0.42 -12.63
N GLU A 261 -4.65 -0.41 -13.44
CA GLU A 261 -5.09 -0.59 -14.84
C GLU A 261 -6.50 -1.17 -14.95
N GLU A 262 -6.84 -2.11 -14.08
CA GLU A 262 -8.20 -2.64 -14.00
C GLU A 262 -9.20 -1.54 -13.65
N TRP A 263 -8.84 -0.67 -12.70
CA TRP A 263 -9.66 0.48 -12.36
C TRP A 263 -9.81 1.45 -13.53
N VAL A 264 -8.74 1.77 -14.27
CA VAL A 264 -8.83 2.63 -15.47
C VAL A 264 -9.78 2.02 -16.50
N ARG A 265 -9.71 0.70 -16.74
CA ARG A 265 -10.67 0.01 -17.61
C ARG A 265 -12.10 0.11 -17.08
N SER A 266 -12.28 -0.03 -15.77
CA SER A 266 -13.58 0.05 -15.10
C SER A 266 -14.21 1.44 -15.18
N ILE A 267 -13.46 2.51 -14.90
CA ILE A 267 -13.98 3.89 -14.97
C ILE A 267 -14.31 4.31 -16.40
N LEU A 268 -13.54 3.85 -17.39
CA LEU A 268 -13.83 4.08 -18.80
C LEU A 268 -15.07 3.30 -19.28
N LYS A 269 -15.30 2.07 -18.76
CA LYS A 269 -16.59 1.38 -18.99
C LYS A 269 -17.74 2.17 -18.36
N ALA A 270 -17.59 2.58 -17.10
CA ALA A 270 -18.59 3.37 -16.39
C ALA A 270 -18.97 4.63 -17.16
N ARG A 271 -18.00 5.37 -17.72
CA ARG A 271 -18.26 6.49 -18.62
C ARG A 271 -19.15 6.11 -19.80
N LYS A 272 -18.79 5.05 -20.55
CA LYS A 272 -19.58 4.60 -21.70
C LYS A 272 -21.00 4.20 -21.31
N ASP A 273 -21.17 3.53 -20.19
CA ASP A 273 -22.49 3.16 -19.69
C ASP A 273 -23.32 4.40 -19.32
N LEU A 274 -22.68 5.46 -18.81
CA LEU A 274 -23.33 6.73 -18.49
C LEU A 274 -23.66 7.56 -19.73
N GLU A 275 -22.88 7.48 -20.82
CA GLU A 275 -23.19 8.12 -22.11
C GLU A 275 -24.52 7.61 -22.67
N VAL A 276 -24.87 6.33 -22.46
CA VAL A 276 -26.17 5.78 -22.86
C VAL A 276 -27.33 6.40 -22.06
N LEU A 277 -27.05 6.90 -20.86
CA LEU A 277 -28.03 7.59 -20.00
C LEU A 277 -28.14 9.10 -20.26
N ASP A 278 -27.45 9.66 -21.26
CA ASP A 278 -27.46 11.10 -21.53
C ASP A 278 -28.89 11.66 -21.69
N GLY A 279 -29.77 10.89 -22.37
CA GLY A 279 -31.18 11.23 -22.53
C GLY A 279 -32.02 11.18 -21.24
N ARG A 280 -31.55 10.51 -20.19
CA ARG A 280 -32.17 10.53 -18.86
C ARG A 280 -31.59 11.63 -17.98
N ASN A 281 -30.26 11.71 -17.89
CA ASN A 281 -29.57 12.76 -17.13
C ASN A 281 -28.11 12.91 -17.59
N GLY A 282 -27.86 13.88 -18.49
CA GLY A 282 -26.51 14.18 -19.00
C GLY A 282 -25.50 14.71 -17.96
N LEU A 283 -25.94 15.07 -16.74
CA LEU A 283 -24.99 15.51 -15.69
C LEU A 283 -24.04 14.39 -15.26
N TYR A 284 -24.43 13.13 -15.42
CA TYR A 284 -23.55 12.00 -15.13
C TYR A 284 -22.32 11.98 -16.00
N VAL A 285 -22.49 12.22 -17.30
CA VAL A 285 -21.40 12.33 -18.26
C VAL A 285 -20.50 13.49 -17.87
N VAL A 286 -21.08 14.67 -17.58
CA VAL A 286 -20.28 15.84 -17.17
C VAL A 286 -19.44 15.56 -15.93
N TYR A 287 -19.98 14.87 -14.92
CA TYR A 287 -19.25 14.58 -13.68
C TYR A 287 -18.21 13.47 -13.84
N ILE A 288 -18.50 12.42 -14.59
CA ILE A 288 -17.51 11.36 -14.84
C ILE A 288 -16.36 11.87 -15.74
N GLU A 289 -16.66 12.74 -16.71
CA GLU A 289 -15.63 13.43 -17.51
C GLU A 289 -14.73 14.30 -16.64
N ARG A 290 -15.28 15.01 -15.65
CA ARG A 290 -14.48 15.78 -14.69
C ARG A 290 -13.52 14.88 -13.90
N VAL A 291 -14.00 13.71 -13.45
CA VAL A 291 -13.21 12.71 -12.75
C VAL A 291 -12.10 12.16 -13.65
N ILE A 292 -12.41 11.78 -14.88
CA ILE A 292 -11.46 11.24 -15.86
C ILE A 292 -10.40 12.30 -16.23
N GLY A 293 -10.82 13.55 -16.48
CA GLY A 293 -9.91 14.65 -16.79
C GLY A 293 -8.97 14.98 -15.62
N ARG A 294 -9.44 14.84 -14.37
CA ARG A 294 -8.57 14.94 -13.18
C ARG A 294 -7.59 13.77 -13.13
N LEU A 295 -8.06 12.53 -13.28
CA LEU A 295 -7.20 11.35 -13.30
C LEU A 295 -6.09 11.49 -14.35
N ALA A 296 -6.43 11.86 -15.58
CA ALA A 296 -5.48 12.09 -16.66
C ALA A 296 -4.39 13.11 -16.30
N ARG A 297 -4.74 14.16 -15.55
CA ARG A 297 -3.80 15.17 -15.05
C ARG A 297 -2.85 14.61 -14.00
N GLU A 298 -3.35 13.83 -13.04
CA GLU A 298 -2.54 13.27 -11.95
C GLU A 298 -1.60 12.16 -12.44
N VAL A 299 -2.01 11.36 -13.42
CA VAL A 299 -1.19 10.26 -13.97
C VAL A 299 -0.16 10.74 -14.99
N ALA A 300 -0.38 11.90 -15.64
CA ALA A 300 0.52 12.39 -16.68
C ALA A 300 1.98 12.46 -16.21
N PRO A 301 2.35 13.04 -15.05
CA PRO A 301 3.74 13.04 -14.58
C PRO A 301 4.32 11.63 -14.40
N ALA A 302 3.55 10.69 -13.84
CA ALA A 302 3.99 9.30 -13.62
C ALA A 302 4.19 8.54 -14.94
N ALA A 303 3.36 8.84 -15.95
CA ALA A 303 3.46 8.29 -17.30
C ALA A 303 4.76 8.74 -17.99
N HIS A 304 5.07 10.03 -17.95
CA HIS A 304 6.31 10.59 -18.54
C HIS A 304 7.58 10.03 -17.87
N GLN A 305 7.47 9.63 -16.60
CA GLN A 305 8.55 8.97 -15.85
C GLN A 305 8.66 7.47 -16.13
N GLY A 306 7.77 6.90 -16.96
CA GLY A 306 7.74 5.46 -17.26
C GLY A 306 7.29 4.58 -16.09
N LYS A 307 6.62 5.16 -15.07
CA LYS A 307 6.14 4.41 -13.89
C LYS A 307 4.83 3.67 -14.15
N LEU A 308 4.07 4.10 -15.15
CA LEU A 308 2.77 3.55 -15.54
C LEU A 308 2.79 3.22 -17.03
N ASP A 309 2.08 2.17 -17.42
CA ASP A 309 1.96 1.78 -18.82
C ASP A 309 1.19 2.83 -19.64
N LEU A 310 1.81 3.31 -20.70
CA LEU A 310 1.23 4.31 -21.60
C LEU A 310 0.02 3.79 -22.38
N GLU A 311 -0.12 2.48 -22.61
CA GLU A 311 -1.24 1.94 -23.41
C GLU A 311 -2.59 2.06 -22.67
N VAL A 312 -2.57 1.92 -21.35
CA VAL A 312 -3.78 2.11 -20.53
C VAL A 312 -4.10 3.58 -20.36
N LEU A 313 -3.07 4.43 -20.29
CA LEU A 313 -3.21 5.88 -20.16
C LEU A 313 -3.62 6.58 -21.45
N SER A 314 -3.25 6.06 -22.62
CA SER A 314 -3.71 6.62 -23.89
C SER A 314 -5.22 6.60 -24.00
N LYS A 315 -5.89 5.63 -23.37
CA LYS A 315 -7.37 5.53 -23.35
C LYS A 315 -8.05 6.57 -22.44
N LEU A 316 -7.29 7.27 -21.59
CA LEU A 316 -7.79 8.39 -20.76
C LEU A 316 -7.66 9.75 -21.46
N LEU A 317 -6.87 9.83 -22.53
CA LEU A 317 -6.51 11.06 -23.23
C LEU A 317 -7.25 11.25 -24.57
N TYR A 318 -8.13 10.31 -24.94
CA TYR A 318 -8.99 10.34 -26.12
C TYR A 318 -10.45 10.14 -25.74
#